data_AF-A0A1G1J695-F1
#
_entry.id   AF-A0A1G1J695-F1
#
_cell.length_a   1.000
_cell.length_b   1.000
_cell.length_c   1.000
_cell.angle_alpha   90.00
_cell.angle_beta   90.00
_cell.angle_gamma   90.00
#
_symmetry.space_group_name_H-M   'P 1'
#
loop_
_entity.id
_entity.type
_entity.pdbx_description
1 polymer ?
#
loop_
_entity_poly.entity_id
_entity_poly.type
_entity_poly.pdbx_seq_one_letter_code
_entity_poly.pdbx_strand_id
1 'polypeptide(L)'
;MPLEHIIFETRNSYGERYKMEARMQRIVKKDNIYTCGCEFNLLTAEQYSTAVHFAYGDSQRWVDFWERKTKTASILWVLYFILRMMIKGVEASVIALLQFILLPIKNYIRFIMWKFDRRIAKT
;
A
#
# COMPACT_ATOMS: atom_id res chain seq x y z
N MET A 1 -13.64 -15.53 6.13
CA MET A 1 -14.44 -15.89 4.94
C MET A 1 -13.54 -16.64 3.99
N PRO A 2 -13.97 -17.76 3.39
CA PRO A 2 -13.17 -18.45 2.40
C PRO A 2 -12.87 -17.48 1.24
N LEU A 3 -11.61 -17.41 0.84
CA LEU A 3 -11.12 -16.56 -0.24
C LEU A 3 -11.69 -17.10 -1.55
N GLU A 4 -12.76 -16.48 -2.05
CA GLU A 4 -13.53 -16.90 -3.23
C GLU A 4 -12.67 -16.78 -4.51
N HIS A 5 -12.69 -17.83 -5.33
CA HIS A 5 -12.08 -17.82 -6.66
C HIS A 5 -13.04 -17.13 -7.62
N ILE A 6 -12.53 -16.18 -8.39
CA ILE A 6 -13.31 -15.38 -9.32
C ILE A 6 -12.60 -15.35 -10.67
N ILE A 7 -13.40 -15.12 -11.72
CA ILE A 7 -12.89 -14.85 -13.05
C ILE A 7 -13.01 -13.35 -13.31
N PHE A 8 -11.88 -12.70 -13.53
CA PHE A 8 -11.83 -11.30 -13.91
C PHE A 8 -11.87 -11.18 -15.44
N GLU A 9 -12.93 -10.56 -15.96
CA GLU A 9 -13.08 -10.28 -17.38
C GLU A 9 -13.14 -8.77 -17.60
N THR A 10 -12.34 -8.26 -18.54
CA THR A 10 -12.32 -6.83 -18.86
C THR A 10 -11.90 -6.58 -20.30
N ARG A 11 -11.97 -5.31 -20.71
CA ARG A 11 -11.51 -4.83 -22.02
C ARG A 11 -10.59 -3.64 -21.85
N ASN A 12 -9.61 -3.53 -22.74
CA ASN A 12 -8.78 -2.32 -22.84
C ASN A 12 -9.41 -1.30 -23.80
N SER A 13 -8.76 -0.15 -23.93
CA SER A 13 -9.20 0.96 -24.79
C SER A 13 -9.22 0.60 -26.29
N TYR A 14 -8.46 -0.42 -26.70
CA TYR A 14 -8.42 -0.93 -28.08
C TYR A 14 -9.46 -2.04 -28.35
N GLY A 15 -10.24 -2.44 -27.33
CA GLY A 15 -11.28 -3.46 -27.44
C GLY A 15 -10.82 -4.91 -27.23
N GLU A 16 -9.54 -5.13 -26.92
CA GLU A 16 -9.01 -6.44 -26.59
C GLU A 16 -9.58 -6.95 -25.26
N ARG A 17 -9.90 -8.24 -25.20
CA ARG A 17 -10.50 -8.87 -24.03
C ARG A 17 -9.44 -9.59 -23.21
N TYR A 18 -9.48 -9.38 -21.89
CA TYR A 18 -8.63 -10.06 -20.93
C TYR A 18 -9.49 -10.90 -20.03
N LYS A 19 -9.08 -12.14 -19.82
CA LYS A 19 -9.69 -13.08 -18.89
C LYS A 19 -8.59 -13.65 -18.00
N MET A 20 -8.70 -13.41 -16.69
CA MET A 20 -7.70 -13.84 -15.72
C MET A 20 -8.39 -14.46 -14.52
N GLU A 21 -7.85 -15.56 -14.02
CA GLU A 21 -8.29 -16.11 -12.74
C GLU A 21 -7.73 -15.26 -11.61
N ALA A 22 -8.58 -14.98 -10.62
CA ALA A 22 -8.18 -14.20 -9.46
C ALA A 22 -8.79 -14.79 -8.18
N ARG A 23 -8.13 -14.48 -7.07
CA ARG A 23 -8.59 -14.81 -5.73
C ARG A 23 -8.88 -13.53 -4.98
N MET A 24 -10.06 -13.43 -4.38
CA MET A 24 -10.41 -12.27 -3.58
C MET A 24 -9.64 -12.29 -2.26
N GLN A 25 -8.83 -11.28 -1.99
CA GLN A 25 -7.99 -11.17 -0.79
C GLN A 25 -8.58 -10.24 0.27
N ARG A 26 -9.31 -9.21 -0.16
CA ARG A 26 -9.87 -8.20 0.73
C ARG A 26 -11.19 -7.68 0.20
N ILE A 27 -12.16 -7.50 1.09
CA ILE A 27 -13.42 -6.82 0.80
C ILE A 27 -13.55 -5.65 1.75
N VAL A 28 -13.78 -4.46 1.21
CA VAL A 28 -14.08 -3.24 1.99
C VAL A 28 -15.40 -2.69 1.49
N LYS A 29 -16.39 -2.57 2.39
CA LYS A 29 -17.64 -1.86 2.12
C LYS A 29 -17.48 -0.41 2.55
N LYS A 30 -17.70 0.53 1.64
CA LYS A 30 -17.82 1.96 1.94
C LYS A 30 -19.09 2.48 1.30
N ASP A 31 -19.98 3.04 2.13
CA ASP A 31 -21.33 3.45 1.74
C ASP A 31 -22.09 2.28 1.10
N ASN A 32 -22.44 2.41 -0.19
CA ASN A 32 -23.12 1.37 -0.98
C ASN A 32 -22.21 0.71 -2.03
N ILE A 33 -20.88 0.89 -1.91
CA ILE A 33 -19.90 0.34 -2.87
C ILE A 33 -19.02 -0.68 -2.15
N TYR A 34 -18.87 -1.84 -2.79
CA TYR A 34 -17.90 -2.86 -2.38
C TYR A 34 -16.62 -2.70 -3.20
N THR A 35 -15.49 -2.56 -2.52
CA THR A 35 -14.16 -2.59 -3.11
C THR A 35 -13.51 -3.93 -2.79
N CYS A 36 -13.18 -4.70 -3.81
CA CYS A 36 -12.54 -6.00 -3.69
C CYS A 36 -11.08 -5.90 -4.14
N GLY A 37 -10.15 -6.22 -3.25
CA GLY A 37 -8.75 -6.44 -3.59
C GLY A 37 -8.58 -7.90 -4.00
N CYS A 38 -8.04 -8.14 -5.20
CA CYS A 38 -7.87 -9.47 -5.76
C CYS A 38 -6.41 -9.72 -6.13
N GLU A 39 -5.99 -10.97 -6.01
CA GLU A 39 -4.69 -11.47 -6.46
C GLU A 39 -4.89 -12.35 -7.70
N PHE A 40 -4.12 -12.13 -8.75
CA PHE A 40 -4.22 -12.95 -9.96
C PHE A 40 -3.47 -14.27 -9.81
N ASN A 41 -4.12 -15.37 -10.19
CA ASN A 41 -3.51 -16.69 -10.22
C ASN A 41 -2.77 -16.86 -11.56
N LEU A 42 -1.47 -16.53 -11.59
CA LEU A 42 -0.63 -16.57 -12.78
C LEU A 42 0.23 -17.84 -12.76
N LEU A 43 -0.36 -18.99 -13.12
CA LEU A 43 0.30 -20.29 -13.06
C LEU A 43 1.18 -20.56 -14.30
N THR A 44 0.89 -19.92 -15.44
CA THR A 44 1.62 -20.10 -16.69
C THR A 44 2.30 -18.81 -17.17
N ALA A 45 3.34 -18.94 -18.00
CA ALA A 45 4.01 -17.80 -18.62
C ALA A 45 3.07 -16.99 -19.52
N GLU A 46 2.12 -17.65 -20.18
CA GLU A 46 1.09 -17.00 -20.99
C GLU A 46 0.12 -16.16 -20.14
N GLN A 47 -0.34 -16.70 -19.00
CA GLN A 47 -1.16 -15.96 -18.04
C GLN A 47 -0.40 -14.74 -17.50
N TYR A 48 0.89 -14.90 -17.17
CA TYR A 48 1.73 -13.79 -16.74
C TYR A 48 1.86 -12.72 -17.83
N SER A 49 2.15 -13.12 -19.08
CA SER A 49 2.23 -12.21 -20.22
C SER A 49 0.91 -11.45 -20.43
N THR A 50 -0.23 -12.14 -20.30
CA THR A 50 -1.57 -11.54 -20.39
C THR A 50 -1.79 -10.49 -19.31
N ALA A 51 -1.38 -10.77 -18.07
CA ALA A 51 -1.49 -9.82 -16.96
C ALA A 51 -0.58 -8.60 -17.14
N VAL A 52 0.65 -8.80 -17.64
CA VAL A 52 1.57 -7.71 -17.99
C VAL A 52 0.99 -6.85 -19.11
N HIS A 53 0.45 -7.48 -20.16
CA HIS A 53 -0.17 -6.76 -21.27
C HIS A 53 -1.43 -6.00 -20.82
N PHE A 54 -2.24 -6.58 -19.94
CA PHE A 54 -3.37 -5.87 -19.33
C PHE A 54 -2.92 -4.63 -18.51
N ALA A 55 -1.84 -4.76 -17.74
CA ALA A 55 -1.36 -3.69 -16.87
C ALA A 55 -0.65 -2.56 -17.64
N TYR A 56 0.14 -2.90 -18.65
CA TYR A 56 1.06 -1.96 -19.31
C TYR A 56 0.84 -1.80 -20.81
N GLY A 57 0.11 -2.70 -21.47
CA GLY A 57 -0.08 -2.70 -22.93
C GLY A 57 -1.02 -1.61 -23.45
N ASP A 58 -1.82 -0.99 -22.57
CA ASP A 58 -2.73 0.09 -22.95
C ASP A 58 -2.08 1.46 -22.74
N SER A 59 -1.43 1.99 -23.77
CA SER A 59 -0.81 3.32 -23.74
C SER A 59 -1.83 4.46 -23.60
N GLN A 60 -3.05 4.29 -24.10
CA GLN A 60 -4.12 5.28 -23.96
C GLN A 60 -4.48 5.51 -22.48
N ARG A 61 -4.54 4.45 -21.66
CA ARG A 61 -4.76 4.60 -20.20
C ARG A 61 -3.73 5.50 -19.53
N TRP A 62 -2.49 5.46 -19.99
CA TRP A 62 -1.42 6.32 -19.47
C TRP A 62 -1.56 7.77 -19.91
N VAL A 63 -1.94 8.02 -21.16
CA VAL A 63 -2.26 9.37 -21.66
C VAL A 63 -3.43 9.95 -20.88
N ASP A 64 -4.53 9.22 -20.76
CA ASP A 64 -5.71 9.65 -20.00
C ASP A 64 -5.40 9.91 -18.52
N PHE A 65 -4.45 9.16 -17.94
CA PHE A 65 -3.99 9.38 -16.58
C PHE A 65 -3.15 10.65 -16.45
N TRP A 66 -2.28 10.92 -17.42
CA TRP A 66 -1.43 12.11 -17.47
C TRP A 66 -2.27 13.38 -17.66
N GLU A 67 -3.20 13.36 -18.62
CA GLU A 67 -4.07 14.50 -18.92
C GLU A 67 -4.94 14.89 -17.73
N ARG A 68 -5.44 13.90 -16.97
CA ARG A 68 -6.21 14.15 -15.74
C ARG A 68 -5.48 14.98 -14.68
N LYS A 69 -4.14 15.00 -14.68
CA LYS A 69 -3.33 15.71 -13.68
C LYS A 69 -3.04 17.17 -14.03
N THR A 70 -3.49 17.68 -15.17
CA THR A 70 -3.14 19.02 -15.65
C THR A 70 -3.89 20.18 -14.96
N LYS A 71 -4.54 19.95 -13.81
CA LYS A 71 -5.16 21.04 -13.04
C LYS A 71 -4.07 21.96 -12.48
N THR A 72 -4.02 23.19 -12.97
CA THR A 72 -3.10 24.22 -12.51
C THR A 72 -3.52 24.68 -11.11
N ALA A 73 -2.73 24.31 -10.09
CA ALA A 73 -2.88 24.84 -8.75
C ALA A 73 -2.23 26.23 -8.65
N SER A 74 -2.83 27.15 -7.90
CA SER A 74 -2.23 28.46 -7.63
C SER A 74 -0.89 28.30 -6.91
N ILE A 75 0.12 29.09 -7.29
CA ILE A 75 1.47 29.01 -6.74
C ILE A 75 1.50 29.21 -5.22
N LEU A 76 0.65 30.09 -4.69
CA LEU A 76 0.52 30.33 -3.25
C LEU A 76 -0.07 29.11 -2.53
N TRP A 77 -1.02 28.43 -3.18
CA TRP A 77 -1.61 27.21 -2.63
C TRP A 77 -0.60 26.06 -2.62
N VAL A 78 0.22 25.93 -3.68
CA VAL A 78 1.32 24.96 -3.74
C VAL A 78 2.35 25.24 -2.65
N LEU A 79 2.76 26.50 -2.45
CA LEU A 79 3.69 26.88 -1.39
C LEU A 79 3.14 26.52 0.00
N TYR A 80 1.89 26.90 0.27
CA TYR A 80 1.23 26.56 1.53
C TYR A 80 1.14 25.03 1.74
N PHE A 81 0.80 24.29 0.69
CA PHE A 81 0.73 22.82 0.73
C PHE A 81 2.09 22.20 1.05
N ILE A 82 3.17 22.67 0.42
CA ILE A 82 4.54 22.21 0.69
C ILE A 82 4.94 22.51 2.14
N LEU A 83 4.72 23.73 2.62
CA LEU A 83 5.03 24.11 4.01
C LEU A 83 4.27 23.23 5.01
N ARG A 84 2.97 22.99 4.77
CA ARG A 84 2.16 22.11 5.61
C ARG A 84 2.67 20.66 5.60
N MET A 85 3.07 20.16 4.43
CA MET A 85 3.67 18.82 4.29
C MET A 85 5.01 18.73 5.02
N MET A 86 5.84 19.77 4.97
CA MET A 86 7.10 19.83 5.72
C MET A 86 6.87 19.71 7.23
N ILE A 87 5.95 20.50 7.79
CA ILE A 87 5.62 20.45 9.23
C ILE A 87 5.17 19.04 9.63
N LYS A 88 4.25 18.43 8.87
CA LYS A 88 3.78 17.06 9.12
C LYS A 88 4.89 16.02 9.00
N GLY A 89 5.81 16.20 8.06
CA GLY A 89 6.99 15.34 7.90
C GLY A 89 7.92 15.43 9.11
N VAL A 90 8.15 16.63 9.64
CA VAL A 90 8.95 16.84 10.85
C VAL A 90 8.30 16.19 12.06
N GLU A 91 7.00 16.40 12.28
CA GLU A 91 6.25 15.76 13.37
C GLU A 91 6.41 14.23 13.35
N ALA A 92 6.18 13.61 12.19
CA ALA A 92 6.31 12.16 12.02
C ALA A 92 7.76 11.68 12.27
N SER A 93 8.75 12.45 11.81
CA SER A 93 10.17 12.13 12.00
C SER A 93 10.60 12.23 13.46
N VAL A 94 10.12 13.23 14.20
CA VAL A 94 10.38 13.37 15.64
C VAL A 94 9.77 12.20 16.41
N ILE A 95 8.53 11.83 16.11
CA ILE A 95 7.88 10.67 16.75
C ILE A 95 8.66 9.39 16.45
N ALA A 96 9.07 9.17 15.20
CA ALA A 96 9.86 8.00 14.81
C ALA A 96 11.21 7.96 15.53
N LEU A 97 11.90 9.11 15.65
CA LEU A 97 13.17 9.21 16.37
C LEU A 97 13.00 8.94 17.87
N LEU A 98 11.95 9.47 18.50
CA LEU A 98 11.61 9.18 19.89
C LEU A 98 11.32 7.69 20.08
N GLN A 99 10.55 7.06 19.19
CA GLN A 99 10.32 5.61 19.24
C GLN A 99 11.62 4.83 19.07
N PHE A 100 12.48 5.23 18.14
CA PHE A 100 13.75 4.57 17.87
C PHE A 100 14.71 4.65 19.06
N ILE A 101 14.67 5.71 19.87
CA ILE A 101 15.52 5.87 21.06
C ILE A 101 14.86 5.25 22.31
N LEU A 102 13.57 5.47 22.53
CA LEU A 102 12.87 5.05 23.75
C LEU A 102 12.62 3.54 23.80
N LEU A 103 12.35 2.90 22.65
CA LEU A 103 12.12 1.45 22.59
C LEU A 103 13.36 0.63 23.00
N PRO A 104 14.59 0.88 22.49
CA PRO A 104 15.76 0.15 22.92
C PRO A 104 16.13 0.44 24.38
N ILE A 105 15.99 1.68 24.86
CA ILE A 105 16.23 2.01 26.29
C ILE A 105 15.27 1.23 27.19
N LYS A 106 13.96 1.25 26.87
CA LYS A 106 12.95 0.49 27.62
C LYS A 106 13.23 -1.01 27.61
N ASN A 107 13.60 -1.57 26.45
CA ASN A 107 13.94 -2.98 26.33
C ASN A 107 15.22 -3.33 27.10
N TYR A 108 16.21 -2.43 27.13
CA TYR A 108 17.45 -2.61 27.87
C TYR A 108 17.25 -2.56 29.39
N ILE A 109 16.47 -1.59 29.89
CA ILE A 109 16.11 -1.53 31.32
C ILE A 109 15.33 -2.77 31.74
N ARG A 110 14.34 -3.20 30.95
CA ARG A 110 13.59 -4.44 31.19
C ARG A 110 14.52 -5.66 31.24
N PHE A 111 15.51 -5.73 30.35
CA PHE A 111 16.50 -6.80 30.34
C PHE A 111 17.38 -6.81 31.60
N ILE A 112 17.81 -5.64 32.08
CA ILE A 112 18.58 -5.51 33.33
C ILE A 112 17.73 -5.92 34.54
N MET A 113 16.49 -5.44 34.65
CA MET A 113 15.57 -5.81 35.72
C MET A 113 15.34 -7.33 35.77
N TRP A 114 15.09 -7.96 34.61
CA TRP A 114 14.95 -9.41 34.51
C TRP A 114 16.21 -10.17 34.93
N LYS A 115 17.40 -9.65 34.59
CA LYS A 115 18.70 -10.25 35.00
C LYS A 115 18.95 -10.10 36.50
N PHE A 116 18.36 -9.08 37.13
CA PHE A 116 18.44 -8.86 38.58
C PHE A 116 17.52 -9.81 39.34
N ASP A 117 16.25 -9.94 38.92
CA ASP A 117 15.28 -10.88 39.52
C ASP A 117 15.78 -12.33 39.49
N ARG A 118 16.40 -12.76 38.38
CA ARG A 118 16.99 -14.10 38.27
C ARG A 118 18.20 -14.36 39.16
N ARG A 119 18.91 -13.31 39.59
CA ARG A 119 20.05 -13.45 40.51
C ARG A 119 19.58 -13.58 41.95
N ILE A 120 18.52 -12.87 42.33
CA ILE A 120 17.91 -12.99 43.67
C ILE A 120 17.31 -14.39 43.87
N ALA A 121 16.62 -14.94 42.86
CA ALA A 121 16.00 -16.27 42.95
C ALA A 121 16.99 -17.46 43.05
N LYS A 122 18.30 -17.23 42.95
CA LYS A 122 19.35 -18.27 43.03
C LYS A 122 20.20 -18.19 44.30
N THR A 123 19.88 -17.28 45.23
CA THR A 123 20.54 -17.14 46.54
C THR A 123 19.58 -17.61 47.62
#